data_AF-A0A318Z1X9-F1
#
_entry.id   AF-A0A318Z1X9-F1
#
_cell.length_a   1.000
_cell.length_b   1.000
_cell.length_c   1.000
_cell.angle_alpha   90.00
_cell.angle_beta   90.00
_cell.angle_gamma   90.00
#
_symmetry.space_group_name_H-M   'P 1'
#
loop_
_entity.id
_entity.type
_entity.pdbx_description
1 polymer ?
#
loop_
_entity_poly.entity_id
_entity_poly.type
_entity_poly.pdbx_seq_one_letter_code
_entity_poly.pdbx_strand_id
1 'polypeptide(L)'
;MRPGDSGFGEELAERFGTLTTVNDGQVNKKRTYPTDQPPMYAAFDQTLANAIAGQGQPAASGEEARNTIRIIELARESSALGRTLAFN
;
A
#
# COMPACT_ATOMS: atom_id res chain seq x y z
N MET A 1 -0.28 -7.72 -24.15
CA MET A 1 -0.72 -6.51 -23.42
C MET A 1 0.52 -5.86 -22.84
N ARG A 2 0.58 -4.53 -22.88
CA ARG A 2 1.68 -3.70 -22.38
C ARG A 2 1.21 -2.86 -21.18
N PRO A 3 2.12 -2.38 -20.33
CA PRO A 3 1.78 -1.39 -19.32
C PRO A 3 0.97 -0.24 -19.92
N GLY A 4 -0.25 -0.04 -19.40
CA GLY A 4 -1.20 0.99 -19.88
C GLY A 4 -2.32 0.48 -20.80
N ASP A 5 -2.23 -0.75 -21.33
CA ASP A 5 -3.36 -1.37 -22.06
C ASP A 5 -4.48 -1.75 -21.07
N SER A 6 -5.75 -1.65 -21.51
CA SER A 6 -6.90 -2.13 -20.73
C SER A 6 -6.74 -3.62 -20.39
N GLY A 7 -6.94 -3.99 -19.12
CA GLY A 7 -6.71 -5.35 -18.62
C GLY A 7 -5.26 -5.72 -18.31
N PHE A 8 -4.29 -4.81 -18.51
CA PHE A 8 -2.89 -5.11 -18.18
C PHE A 8 -2.71 -5.25 -16.66
N GLY A 9 -2.17 -6.39 -16.23
CA GLY A 9 -2.01 -6.71 -14.81
C GLY A 9 -3.26 -7.30 -14.16
N GLU A 10 -4.39 -7.39 -14.88
CA GLU A 10 -5.59 -8.09 -14.42
C GLU A 10 -5.46 -9.58 -14.64
N GLU A 11 -5.62 -10.34 -13.57
CA GLU A 11 -5.61 -11.80 -13.64
C GLU A 11 -6.99 -12.33 -14.04
N LEU A 12 -7.01 -13.49 -14.70
CA LEU A 12 -8.26 -14.21 -14.91
C LEU A 12 -8.82 -14.65 -13.54
N ALA A 13 -10.15 -14.62 -13.40
CA ALA A 13 -10.79 -14.90 -12.11
C ALA A 13 -10.43 -16.28 -11.50
N GLU A 14 -10.11 -17.25 -12.37
CA GLU A 14 -9.63 -18.59 -11.99
C GLU A 14 -8.29 -18.58 -11.24
N ARG A 15 -7.52 -17.49 -11.35
CA ARG A 15 -6.20 -17.31 -10.74
C ARG A 15 -6.23 -16.46 -9.46
N PHE A 16 -7.38 -15.89 -9.12
CA PHE A 16 -7.50 -15.04 -7.95
C PHE A 16 -7.18 -15.78 -6.65
N GLY A 17 -6.45 -15.08 -5.77
CA GLY A 17 -6.18 -15.53 -4.42
C GLY A 17 -7.47 -15.70 -3.63
N THR A 18 -7.54 -16.76 -2.82
CA THR A 18 -8.68 -17.00 -1.95
C THR A 18 -8.27 -17.07 -0.48
N LEU A 19 -8.77 -16.15 0.33
CA LEU A 19 -8.63 -16.18 1.77
C LEU A 19 -9.68 -17.11 2.37
N THR A 20 -9.23 -18.12 3.09
CA THR A 20 -10.09 -19.03 3.85
C THR A 20 -9.86 -18.81 5.34
N THR A 21 -10.91 -18.47 6.07
CA THR A 21 -10.87 -18.31 7.53
C THR A 21 -11.44 -19.56 8.18
N VAL A 22 -10.64 -20.17 9.05
CA VAL A 22 -11.00 -21.35 9.84
C VAL A 22 -11.07 -20.97 11.31
N ASN A 23 -12.21 -21.22 11.94
CA ASN A 23 -12.43 -21.06 13.39
C ASN A 23 -12.88 -22.40 13.95
N ASP A 24 -12.30 -22.84 15.06
CA ASP A 24 -12.63 -24.12 15.71
C ASP A 24 -12.60 -25.34 14.77
N GLY A 25 -11.62 -25.36 13.86
CA GLY A 25 -11.44 -26.42 12.87
C GLY A 25 -12.47 -26.42 11.73
N GLN A 26 -13.42 -25.48 11.71
CA GLN A 26 -14.41 -25.35 10.65
C GLN A 26 -14.15 -24.13 9.76
N VAL A 27 -14.30 -24.31 8.45
CA VAL A 27 -14.22 -23.21 7.49
C VAL A 27 -15.43 -22.31 7.70
N ASN A 28 -15.18 -21.09 8.18
CA ASN A 28 -16.23 -20.12 8.48
C ASN A 28 -16.49 -19.17 7.30
N LYS A 29 -15.44 -18.79 6.56
CA LYS A 29 -15.53 -17.86 5.42
C LYS A 29 -14.51 -18.19 4.34
N LYS A 30 -14.91 -18.04 3.09
CA LYS A 30 -14.04 -18.09 1.91
C LYS A 30 -14.28 -16.82 1.10
N ARG A 31 -13.23 -16.04 0.82
CA ARG A 31 -13.31 -14.80 0.02
C ARG A 31 -12.27 -14.83 -1.07
N THR A 32 -12.72 -14.71 -2.31
CA THR A 32 -11.85 -14.53 -3.48
C THR A 32 -11.58 -13.03 -3.66
N TYR A 33 -10.32 -12.66 -3.85
CA TYR A 33 -9.90 -11.28 -4.02
C TYR A 33 -9.52 -11.06 -5.49
N PRO A 34 -10.30 -10.27 -6.24
CA PRO A 34 -9.95 -9.92 -7.62
C PRO A 34 -8.70 -9.06 -7.65
N THR A 35 -8.08 -8.95 -8.83
CA THR A 35 -7.03 -7.94 -9.04
C THR A 35 -7.60 -6.55 -8.75
N ASP A 36 -6.87 -5.79 -7.93
CA ASP A 36 -7.20 -4.39 -7.68
C ASP A 36 -7.18 -3.60 -8.98
N GLN A 37 -8.30 -2.92 -9.24
CA GLN A 37 -8.48 -2.12 -10.44
C GLN A 37 -7.72 -0.79 -10.30
N PRO A 38 -7.21 -0.22 -11.41
CA PRO A 38 -6.51 1.06 -11.40
C PRO A 38 -7.26 2.16 -10.61
N PRO A 39 -6.50 3.06 -9.94
CA PRO A 39 -5.14 3.37 -10.33
C PRO A 39 -4.09 2.75 -9.39
N MET A 40 -3.26 1.88 -9.97
CA MET A 40 -2.07 1.28 -9.36
C MET A 40 -0.94 2.34 -9.21
N TYR A 41 0.33 1.94 -9.05
CA TYR A 41 1.49 2.85 -8.98
C TYR A 41 1.53 3.97 -10.05
N ALA A 42 0.92 3.77 -11.22
CA ALA A 42 0.75 4.83 -12.23
C ALA A 42 -0.02 6.07 -11.71
N ALA A 43 -0.99 5.90 -10.79
CA ALA A 43 -1.64 7.04 -10.13
C ALA A 43 -0.63 7.86 -9.34
N PHE A 44 0.27 7.18 -8.63
CA PHE A 44 1.28 7.82 -7.81
C PHE A 44 2.18 8.71 -8.68
N ASP A 45 2.67 8.18 -9.80
CA ASP A 45 3.46 8.95 -10.77
C ASP A 45 2.67 10.11 -11.37
N GLN A 46 1.38 9.90 -11.67
CA GLN A 46 0.52 10.97 -12.18
C GLN A 46 0.32 12.09 -11.15
N THR A 47 0.22 11.77 -9.85
CA THR A 47 0.12 12.80 -8.81
C THR A 47 1.37 13.67 -8.75
N LEU A 48 2.55 13.06 -8.95
CA LEU A 48 3.81 13.80 -9.00
C LEU A 48 3.88 14.71 -10.23
N ALA A 49 3.49 14.20 -11.41
CA ALA A 49 3.42 14.99 -12.63
C ALA A 49 2.49 16.21 -12.49
N ASN A 50 1.31 16.02 -11.89
CA ASN A 50 0.37 17.09 -11.62
C ASN A 50 0.94 18.12 -10.64
N ALA A 51 1.60 17.68 -9.56
CA ALA A 51 2.22 18.58 -8.60
C ALA A 51 3.32 19.44 -9.24
N ILE A 52 4.16 18.84 -10.11
CA ILE A 52 5.18 19.58 -10.89
C ILE A 52 4.53 20.63 -11.80
N ALA A 53 3.38 20.31 -12.40
CA ALA A 53 2.61 21.24 -13.22
C ALA A 53 1.85 22.31 -12.41
N GLY A 54 1.98 22.33 -11.07
CA GLY A 54 1.25 23.25 -10.18
C GLY A 54 -0.22 22.87 -9.98
N GLN A 55 -0.62 21.66 -10.37
CA GLN A 55 -2.00 21.16 -10.33
C GLN A 55 -2.21 20.23 -9.12
N GLY A 56 -2.01 20.76 -7.91
CA GLY A 56 -2.23 20.03 -6.67
C GLY A 56 -0.93 19.70 -5.93
N GLN A 57 -1.00 18.72 -5.03
CA GLN A 57 0.09 18.27 -4.17
C GLN A 57 0.51 16.85 -4.57
N PRO A 58 1.78 16.46 -4.32
CA PRO A 58 2.20 15.07 -4.55
C PRO A 58 1.45 14.13 -3.61
N ALA A 59 1.30 12.86 -3.99
CA ALA A 59 0.66 11.84 -3.15
C ALA A 59 1.38 11.59 -1.81
N ALA A 60 2.66 11.96 -1.71
CA ALA A 60 3.41 11.98 -0.46
C ALA A 60 4.34 13.20 -0.44
N SER A 61 4.23 14.00 0.61
CA SER A 61 5.09 15.16 0.86
C SER A 61 6.43 14.75 1.47
N GLY A 62 7.42 15.65 1.36
CA GLY A 62 8.70 15.48 2.05
C GLY A 62 8.57 15.46 3.58
N GLU A 63 7.56 16.15 4.12
CA GLU A 63 7.23 16.14 5.54
C GLU A 63 6.72 14.77 6.00
N GLU A 64 5.78 14.17 5.27
CA GLU A 64 5.29 12.82 5.58
C GLU A 64 6.42 11.80 5.50
N ALA A 65 7.26 11.86 4.47
CA ALA A 65 8.40 10.97 4.32
C ALA A 65 9.39 11.10 5.50
N ARG A 66 9.74 12.33 5.89
CA ARG A 66 10.58 12.62 7.06
C ARG A 66 9.97 12.03 8.33
N ASN A 67 8.67 12.23 8.55
CA ASN A 67 7.97 11.73 9.73
C ASN A 67 7.95 10.20 9.76
N THR A 68 7.73 9.53 8.62
CA THR A 68 7.81 8.06 8.53
C THR A 68 9.20 7.54 8.88
N ILE A 69 10.26 8.18 8.35
CA ILE A 69 11.65 7.82 8.70
C ILE A 69 11.86 7.96 10.21
N ARG A 70 11.38 9.06 10.81
CA ARG A 70 11.49 9.28 12.26
C ARG A 70 10.78 8.19 13.08
N ILE A 71 9.61 7.71 12.64
CA ILE A 71 8.92 6.59 13.31
C ILE A 71 9.79 5.32 13.25
N ILE A 72 10.41 5.03 12.11
CA ILE A 72 11.28 3.85 11.96
C ILE A 72 12.49 3.93 12.90
N GLU A 73 13.12 5.09 13.02
CA GLU A 73 14.23 5.32 13.95
C GLU A 73 13.79 5.12 15.41
N LEU A 74 12.66 5.70 15.80
CA LEU A 74 12.09 5.55 17.15
C LEU A 74 11.71 4.09 17.44
N ALA A 75 11.21 3.34 16.46
CA ALA A 75 10.92 1.92 16.63
C ALA A 75 12.19 1.10 16.90
N ARG A 76 13.28 1.41 16.19
CA ARG A 76 14.59 0.77 16.41
C ARG A 76 15.16 1.11 17.78
N GLU A 77 15.08 2.38 18.20
CA GLU A 77 15.55 2.83 19.51
C GLU A 77 14.69 2.26 20.64
N SER A 78 13.37 2.25 20.48
CA SER A 78 12.41 1.63 21.41
C SER A 78 12.74 0.15 21.64
N SER A 79 13.01 -0.59 20.56
CA SER A 79 13.41 -1.99 20.65
C SER A 79 14.73 -2.19 21.41
N ALA A 80 15.69 -1.27 21.28
CA ALA A 80 16.97 -1.35 21.97
C ALA A 80 16.87 -1.01 23.46
N LEU A 81 15.98 -0.07 23.81
CA LEU A 81 15.81 0.42 25.19
C LEU A 81 14.72 -0.32 25.97
N GLY A 82 13.86 -1.10 25.29
CA GLY A 82 12.73 -1.78 25.90
C GLY A 82 11.67 -0.81 26.46
N ARG A 83 11.52 0.38 25.88
CA ARG A 83 10.56 1.39 26.34
C ARG A 83 9.97 2.20 25.19
N THR A 84 8.75 2.68 25.37
CA THR A 84 8.10 3.61 24.45
C THR A 84 8.82 4.95 24.38
N LEU A 85 8.98 5.49 23.17
CA LEU A 85 9.57 6.80 22.91
C LEU A 85 8.53 7.73 22.29
N ALA A 86 8.61 9.02 22.61
CA ALA A 86 7.67 10.01 22.11
C ALA A 86 8.06 10.53 20.71
N PHE A 87 7.03 10.86 19.92
CA PHE A 87 7.17 11.44 18.59
C PHE A 87 7.20 12.96 18.72
N ASN A 88 8.36 13.51 19.07
CA ASN A 88 8.58 14.95 19.24
C ASN A 88 9.29 15.53 18.02
#